data_AF-A0A1V0PG93-F1
#
_entry.id   AF-A0A1V0PG93-F1
#
_cell.length_a   1.000
_cell.length_b   1.000
_cell.length_c   1.000
_cell.angle_alpha   90.00
_cell.angle_beta   90.00
_cell.angle_gamma   90.00
#
_symmetry.space_group_name_H-M   'P 1'
#
loop_
_entity.id
_entity.type
_entity.pdbx_description
1 polymer ?
#
loop_
_entity_poly.entity_id
_entity_poly.type
_entity_poly.pdbx_seq_one_letter_code
_entity_poly.pdbx_strand_id
1 'polypeptide(L)'
;MKKLKETKISGISLPLYAFFVAVIIVVTLLGKLPLDMVGLTLLLVTLGHLLYFIGEKLPIMNSYLGGGSVFTLIGATLLSFFHIVPSNVIGAVSNFMGGKFGFLDFYIAALICGSILGMNRNLLVKASKKFIPIALITMVIGFFSVGLVGMLIGNGFADSVMYVSMPMMSGGMGAGITPLSQIYAAGLAHGNQAAIFSQLAPAVTFGNILAIIGALSIAKVFNKSKYNGHGTLVAATKEELAKPKIKLDAQQIGTGMLFAFALLMAGDILNKFFPNIHQYAFMIIIVFILKATNTVPKDLILSIIMCKHSSRVEEY
;
A
#
# COMPACT_ATOMS: atom_id res chain seq x y z
N MET A 1 -35.07 16.74 -2.49
CA MET A 1 -34.96 15.54 -1.62
C MET A 1 -34.78 14.22 -2.36
N LYS A 2 -35.45 13.93 -3.50
CA LYS A 2 -35.25 12.66 -4.25
C LYS A 2 -33.79 12.42 -4.71
N LYS A 3 -33.14 13.41 -5.33
CA LYS A 3 -31.72 13.36 -5.73
C LYS A 3 -30.72 13.12 -4.59
N LEU A 4 -31.06 13.48 -3.35
CA LEU A 4 -30.20 13.24 -2.17
C LEU A 4 -30.32 11.79 -1.66
N LYS A 5 -31.47 11.13 -1.89
CA LYS A 5 -31.67 9.72 -1.52
C LYS A 5 -31.07 8.75 -2.55
N GLU A 6 -30.91 9.20 -3.79
CA GLU A 6 -30.34 8.41 -4.89
C GLU A 6 -28.80 8.39 -4.87
N THR A 7 -28.17 9.45 -4.37
CA THR A 7 -26.72 9.47 -4.17
C THR A 7 -26.32 8.50 -3.06
N LYS A 8 -25.44 7.56 -3.39
CA LYS A 8 -24.89 6.58 -2.47
C LYS A 8 -23.39 6.79 -2.30
N ILE A 9 -22.90 6.62 -1.08
CA ILE A 9 -21.49 6.51 -0.75
C ILE A 9 -21.28 5.07 -0.31
N SER A 10 -20.51 4.29 -1.07
CA SER A 10 -20.22 2.87 -0.79
C SER A 10 -21.46 2.02 -0.57
N GLY A 11 -22.49 2.22 -1.39
CA GLY A 11 -23.76 1.50 -1.30
C GLY A 11 -24.74 2.04 -0.23
N ILE A 12 -24.31 2.98 0.62
CA ILE A 12 -25.12 3.58 1.70
C ILE A 12 -25.75 4.88 1.21
N SER A 13 -27.05 5.07 1.50
CA SER A 13 -27.74 6.33 1.14
C SER A 13 -27.13 7.54 1.85
N LEU A 14 -27.02 8.67 1.15
CA LEU A 14 -26.37 9.88 1.68
C LEU A 14 -26.91 10.36 3.04
N PRO A 15 -28.23 10.33 3.35
CA PRO A 15 -28.72 10.76 4.66
C PRO A 15 -28.23 9.87 5.80
N LEU A 16 -28.18 8.56 5.58
CA LEU A 16 -27.67 7.60 6.57
C LEU A 16 -26.14 7.73 6.73
N TYR A 17 -25.44 7.98 5.62
CA TYR A 17 -24.01 8.24 5.66
C TYR A 17 -23.66 9.52 6.44
N ALA A 18 -24.44 10.59 6.23
CA ALA A 18 -24.28 11.84 6.96
C ALA A 18 -24.51 11.65 8.47
N PHE A 19 -25.43 10.77 8.85
CA PHE A 19 -25.61 10.38 10.25
C PHE A 19 -24.35 9.71 10.83
N PHE A 20 -23.72 8.76 10.12
CA PHE A 20 -22.47 8.14 10.60
C PHE A 20 -21.33 9.15 10.76
N VAL A 21 -21.17 10.07 9.81
CA VAL A 21 -20.19 11.16 9.89
C VAL A 21 -20.48 12.05 11.10
N ALA A 22 -21.74 12.45 11.32
CA ALA A 22 -22.12 13.28 12.45
C ALA A 22 -21.84 12.60 13.79
N VAL A 23 -22.15 11.30 13.93
CA VAL A 23 -21.85 10.52 15.14
C VAL A 23 -20.35 10.51 15.42
N ILE A 24 -19.53 10.25 14.40
CA ILE A 24 -18.06 10.25 14.55
C ILE A 24 -17.55 11.62 14.97
N ILE A 25 -18.04 12.70 14.35
CA ILE A 25 -17.62 14.07 14.70
C ILE A 25 -18.00 14.37 16.16
N VAL A 26 -19.25 14.13 16.57
CA VAL A 26 -19.72 14.41 17.93
C VAL A 26 -18.92 13.61 18.96
N VAL A 27 -18.75 12.30 18.75
CA VAL A 27 -18.01 11.43 19.67
C VAL A 27 -16.53 11.84 19.76
N THR A 28 -15.93 12.27 18.66
CA THR A 28 -14.55 12.78 18.62
C THR A 28 -14.42 14.10 19.36
N LEU A 29 -15.35 15.06 19.15
CA LEU A 29 -15.36 16.35 19.84
C LEU A 29 -15.59 16.19 21.35
N LEU A 30 -16.37 15.20 21.77
CA LEU A 30 -16.57 14.86 23.18
C LEU A 30 -15.38 14.10 23.80
N GLY A 31 -14.35 13.77 23.02
CA GLY A 31 -13.20 12.98 23.49
C GLY A 31 -13.54 11.55 23.90
N LYS A 32 -14.68 11.02 23.42
CA LYS A 32 -15.22 9.70 23.80
C LYS A 32 -15.06 8.66 22.69
N LEU A 33 -14.31 8.96 21.62
CA LEU A 33 -14.05 8.01 20.55
C LEU A 33 -13.27 6.81 21.10
N PRO A 34 -13.82 5.58 21.01
CA PRO A 34 -13.08 4.38 21.36
C PRO A 34 -11.82 4.29 20.51
N LEU A 35 -10.64 4.31 21.14
CA LEU A 35 -9.35 4.19 20.47
C LEU A 35 -8.92 2.72 20.35
N ASP A 36 -9.90 1.85 20.07
CA ASP A 36 -9.77 0.42 19.86
C ASP A 36 -10.07 0.05 18.41
N MET A 37 -10.04 -1.24 18.07
CA MET A 37 -10.31 -1.70 16.71
C MET A 37 -11.67 -1.25 16.19
N VAL A 38 -12.70 -1.19 17.04
CA VAL A 38 -14.07 -0.86 16.61
C VAL A 38 -14.15 0.62 16.24
N GLY A 39 -13.74 1.51 17.16
CA GLY A 39 -13.83 2.94 16.93
C GLY A 39 -12.90 3.44 15.83
N LEU A 40 -11.67 2.90 15.75
CA LEU A 40 -10.72 3.27 14.70
C LEU A 40 -11.11 2.74 13.33
N THR A 41 -11.67 1.52 13.24
CA THR A 41 -12.16 0.99 11.95
C THR A 41 -13.34 1.83 11.45
N LEU A 42 -14.29 2.17 12.33
CA LEU A 42 -15.42 3.03 11.97
C LEU A 42 -14.94 4.40 11.47
N LEU A 43 -13.99 5.02 12.16
CA LEU A 43 -13.37 6.28 11.76
C LEU A 43 -12.73 6.17 10.37
N LEU A 44 -11.85 5.18 10.17
CA LEU A 44 -11.08 5.01 8.93
C LEU A 44 -11.97 4.68 7.73
N VAL A 45 -12.94 3.78 7.88
CA VAL A 45 -13.86 3.41 6.81
C VAL A 45 -14.74 4.60 6.43
N THR A 46 -15.30 5.30 7.42
CA THR A 46 -16.23 6.41 7.16
C THR A 46 -15.52 7.65 6.61
N LEU A 47 -14.34 8.01 7.13
CA LEU A 47 -13.59 9.12 6.56
C LEU A 47 -12.97 8.75 5.20
N GLY A 48 -12.47 7.52 5.06
CA GLY A 48 -11.89 7.02 3.81
C GLY A 48 -12.89 7.08 2.66
N HIS A 49 -14.08 6.51 2.83
CA HIS A 49 -15.12 6.55 1.80
C HIS A 49 -15.67 7.95 1.53
N LEU A 50 -15.73 8.82 2.55
CA LEU A 50 -16.15 10.20 2.37
C LEU A 50 -15.15 10.95 1.48
N LEU A 51 -13.86 10.88 1.82
CA LEU A 51 -12.81 11.52 1.05
C LEU A 51 -12.74 10.93 -0.37
N TYR A 52 -12.84 9.62 -0.50
CA TYR A 52 -12.88 8.97 -1.80
C TYR A 52 -14.00 9.51 -2.69
N PHE A 53 -15.23 9.53 -2.17
CA PHE A 53 -16.40 10.05 -2.88
C PHE A 53 -16.22 11.51 -3.31
N ILE A 54 -15.66 12.36 -2.44
CA ILE A 54 -15.35 13.76 -2.77
C ILE A 54 -14.31 13.81 -3.91
N GLY A 55 -13.25 13.00 -3.81
CA GLY A 55 -12.18 12.95 -4.80
C GLY A 55 -12.65 12.52 -6.19
N GLU A 56 -13.59 11.59 -6.29
CA GLU A 56 -14.19 11.19 -7.56
C GLU A 56 -15.08 12.26 -8.19
N LYS A 57 -15.74 13.08 -7.35
CA LYS A 57 -16.60 14.18 -7.82
C LYS A 57 -15.80 15.40 -8.26
N LEU A 58 -14.55 15.55 -7.83
CA LEU A 58 -13.69 16.65 -8.22
C LEU A 58 -13.09 16.38 -9.62
N PRO A 59 -13.39 17.20 -10.64
CA PRO A 59 -13.04 16.90 -12.03
C PRO A 59 -11.52 16.85 -12.27
N ILE A 60 -10.75 17.72 -11.60
CA ILE A 60 -9.29 17.72 -11.68
C ILE A 60 -8.71 16.46 -11.02
N MET A 61 -9.21 16.10 -9.83
CA MET A 61 -8.74 14.93 -9.11
C MET A 61 -9.03 13.65 -9.87
N ASN A 62 -10.28 13.46 -10.30
CA ASN A 62 -10.72 12.29 -11.04
C ASN A 62 -10.01 12.16 -12.39
N SER A 63 -9.82 13.26 -13.12
CA SER A 63 -9.30 13.20 -14.49
C SER A 63 -7.78 13.26 -14.60
N TYR A 64 -7.06 13.76 -13.59
CA TYR A 64 -5.62 14.03 -13.68
C TYR A 64 -4.79 13.47 -12.52
N LEU A 65 -5.36 13.37 -11.32
CA LEU A 65 -4.59 13.09 -10.10
C LEU A 65 -4.95 11.75 -9.45
N GLY A 66 -5.67 10.86 -10.14
CA GLY A 66 -5.94 9.49 -9.64
C GLY A 66 -7.19 9.36 -8.77
N GLY A 67 -8.11 10.33 -8.87
CA GLY A 67 -9.46 10.26 -8.32
C GLY A 67 -9.55 10.12 -6.81
N GLY A 68 -10.52 9.33 -6.36
CA GLY A 68 -10.84 9.15 -4.94
C GLY A 68 -9.67 8.64 -4.11
N SER A 69 -8.88 7.69 -4.62
CA SER A 69 -7.77 7.08 -3.89
C SER A 69 -6.68 8.09 -3.51
N VAL A 70 -6.24 8.91 -4.46
CA VAL A 70 -5.20 9.92 -4.20
C VAL A 70 -5.75 11.07 -3.37
N PHE A 71 -7.00 11.47 -3.60
CA PHE A 71 -7.64 12.48 -2.75
C PHE A 71 -7.76 12.01 -1.30
N THR A 72 -8.02 10.73 -1.07
CA THR A 72 -8.10 10.16 0.29
C THR A 72 -6.75 10.25 0.99
N LEU A 73 -5.65 9.96 0.30
CA LEU A 73 -4.29 10.06 0.85
C LEU A 73 -3.92 11.51 1.19
N ILE A 74 -4.13 12.45 0.26
CA ILE A 74 -3.81 13.86 0.47
C ILE A 74 -4.75 14.46 1.52
N GLY A 75 -6.04 14.16 1.43
CA GLY A 75 -7.07 14.62 2.36
C GLY A 75 -6.77 14.19 3.80
N ALA A 76 -6.45 12.92 4.03
CA ALA A 76 -6.05 12.44 5.35
C ALA A 76 -4.78 13.14 5.87
N THR A 77 -3.80 13.38 4.99
CA THR A 77 -2.57 14.10 5.33
C THR A 77 -2.87 15.55 5.73
N LEU A 78 -3.73 16.26 4.97
CA LEU A 78 -4.13 17.63 5.29
C LEU A 78 -4.96 17.72 6.56
N LEU A 79 -5.87 16.76 6.80
CA LEU A 79 -6.64 16.67 8.04
C LEU A 79 -5.71 16.54 9.27
N SER A 80 -4.62 15.78 9.13
CA SER A 80 -3.59 15.67 10.16
C SER A 80 -2.76 16.96 10.27
N PHE A 81 -2.35 17.55 9.15
CA PHE A 81 -1.48 18.74 9.12
C PHE A 81 -2.16 19.98 9.71
N PHE A 82 -3.44 20.20 9.41
CA PHE A 82 -4.23 21.31 9.95
C PHE A 82 -4.80 21.04 11.36
N HIS A 83 -4.41 19.92 12.00
CA HIS A 83 -4.91 19.53 13.32
C HIS A 83 -6.45 19.43 13.42
N ILE A 84 -7.11 19.12 12.30
CA ILE A 84 -8.58 18.90 12.27
C ILE A 84 -8.91 17.60 13.02
N VAL A 85 -8.02 16.61 12.93
CA VAL A 85 -8.12 15.37 13.72
C VAL A 85 -7.25 15.52 14.98
N PRO A 86 -7.80 15.24 16.18
CA PRO A 86 -7.04 15.29 17.43
C PRO A 86 -5.79 14.40 17.42
N SER A 87 -4.70 14.87 18.03
CA SER A 87 -3.39 14.16 18.04
C SER A 87 -3.44 12.79 18.70
N ASN A 88 -4.29 12.61 19.73
CA ASN A 88 -4.52 11.30 20.35
C ASN A 88 -5.15 10.29 19.38
N VAL A 89 -6.05 10.74 18.49
CA VAL A 89 -6.65 9.90 17.44
C VAL A 89 -5.61 9.55 16.38
N ILE A 90 -4.79 10.50 15.94
CA ILE A 90 -3.69 10.25 14.99
C ILE A 90 -2.72 9.23 15.57
N GLY A 91 -2.32 9.38 16.83
CA GLY A 91 -1.46 8.41 17.53
C GLY A 91 -2.10 7.02 17.64
N ALA A 92 -3.39 6.95 17.92
CA ALA A 92 -4.13 5.69 17.96
C ALA A 92 -4.22 5.00 16.59
N VAL A 93 -4.50 5.76 15.52
CA VAL A 93 -4.48 5.25 14.14
C VAL A 93 -3.09 4.74 13.77
N SER A 94 -2.03 5.47 14.10
CA SER A 94 -0.64 5.03 13.85
C SER A 94 -0.32 3.70 14.56
N ASN A 95 -0.72 3.58 15.84
CA ASN A 95 -0.56 2.34 16.59
C ASN A 95 -1.39 1.19 16.00
N PHE A 96 -2.60 1.47 15.50
CA PHE A 96 -3.48 0.49 14.87
C PHE A 96 -2.93 -0.02 13.54
N MET A 97 -2.40 0.88 12.70
CA MET A 97 -1.85 0.52 11.39
C MET A 97 -0.57 -0.31 11.51
N GLY A 98 0.48 0.21 12.14
CA GLY A 98 1.80 -0.43 12.12
C GLY A 98 2.62 -0.30 13.39
N GLY A 99 2.18 0.50 14.37
CA GLY A 99 2.95 0.70 15.60
C GLY A 99 2.84 -0.44 16.62
N LYS A 100 1.63 -1.00 16.82
CA LYS A 100 1.36 -1.98 17.89
C LYS A 100 0.43 -3.13 17.49
N PHE A 101 -0.60 -2.87 16.68
CA PHE A 101 -1.64 -3.86 16.38
C PHE A 101 -1.48 -4.54 15.02
N GLY A 102 -0.67 -3.98 14.11
CA GLY A 102 -0.29 -4.64 12.86
C GLY A 102 -1.43 -4.85 11.86
N PHE A 103 -2.44 -3.98 11.81
CA PHE A 103 -3.50 -4.09 10.78
C PHE A 103 -2.95 -3.96 9.36
N LEU A 104 -1.88 -3.18 9.16
CA LEU A 104 -1.18 -3.11 7.89
C LEU A 104 -0.59 -4.48 7.51
N ASP A 105 -0.08 -5.23 8.49
CA ASP A 105 0.52 -6.54 8.29
C ASP A 105 -0.54 -7.57 7.88
N PHE A 106 -1.70 -7.52 8.53
CA PHE A 106 -2.90 -8.27 8.13
C PHE A 106 -3.24 -8.01 6.64
N TYR A 107 -3.32 -6.73 6.26
CA TYR A 107 -3.70 -6.34 4.90
C TYR A 107 -2.64 -6.75 3.86
N ILE A 108 -1.37 -6.54 4.16
CA ILE A 108 -0.24 -6.93 3.30
C ILE A 108 -0.21 -8.46 3.12
N ALA A 109 -0.40 -9.24 4.19
CA ALA A 109 -0.42 -10.68 4.11
C ALA A 109 -1.53 -11.19 3.18
N ALA A 110 -2.76 -10.69 3.35
CA ALA A 110 -3.90 -11.04 2.50
C ALA A 110 -3.65 -10.65 1.03
N LEU A 111 -3.10 -9.45 0.79
CA LEU A 111 -2.81 -8.97 -0.56
C LEU A 111 -1.71 -9.78 -1.27
N ILE A 112 -0.57 -10.03 -0.60
CA ILE A 112 0.54 -10.79 -1.18
C ILE A 112 0.05 -12.20 -1.52
N CYS A 113 -0.55 -12.88 -0.54
CA CYS A 113 -1.00 -14.26 -0.69
C CYS A 113 -2.02 -14.38 -1.83
N GLY A 114 -3.08 -13.56 -1.82
CA GLY A 114 -4.12 -13.61 -2.85
C GLY A 114 -3.71 -13.09 -4.22
N SER A 115 -2.74 -12.17 -4.30
CA SER A 115 -2.27 -11.66 -5.59
C SER A 115 -1.35 -12.63 -6.30
N ILE A 116 -0.45 -13.30 -5.58
CA ILE A 116 0.52 -14.23 -6.17
C ILE A 116 -0.15 -15.58 -6.43
N LEU A 117 -0.86 -16.15 -5.44
CA LEU A 117 -1.53 -17.45 -5.62
C LEU A 117 -2.72 -17.37 -6.57
N GLY A 118 -3.37 -16.21 -6.67
CA GLY A 118 -4.46 -15.96 -7.60
C GLY A 118 -4.05 -15.83 -9.06
N MET A 119 -2.75 -15.71 -9.35
CA MET A 119 -2.25 -15.55 -10.72
C MET A 119 -2.08 -16.89 -11.44
N ASN A 120 -2.11 -16.89 -12.77
CA ASN A 120 -1.65 -18.04 -13.54
C ASN A 120 -0.13 -18.26 -13.29
N ARG A 121 0.29 -19.52 -13.06
CA ARG A 121 1.68 -19.88 -12.79
C ARG A 121 2.63 -19.49 -13.92
N ASN A 122 2.24 -19.75 -15.17
CA ASN A 122 3.07 -19.46 -16.34
C ASN A 122 3.26 -17.95 -16.49
N LEU A 123 2.18 -17.20 -16.28
CA LEU A 123 2.21 -15.74 -16.27
C LEU A 123 3.10 -15.20 -15.15
N LEU A 124 2.99 -15.74 -13.93
CA LEU A 124 3.80 -15.35 -12.78
C LEU A 124 5.29 -15.53 -13.06
N VAL A 125 5.72 -16.72 -13.49
CA VAL A 125 7.14 -17.01 -13.77
C VAL A 125 7.66 -16.14 -14.93
N LYS A 126 6.86 -15.95 -15.98
CA LYS A 126 7.20 -15.11 -17.13
C LYS A 126 7.30 -13.63 -16.74
N ALA A 127 6.42 -13.15 -15.87
CA ALA A 127 6.43 -11.79 -15.33
C ALA A 127 7.64 -11.55 -14.43
N SER A 128 7.92 -12.43 -13.47
CA SER A 128 9.06 -12.27 -12.55
C SER A 128 10.41 -12.24 -13.28
N LYS A 129 10.60 -13.09 -14.30
CA LYS A 129 11.83 -13.09 -15.11
C LYS A 129 12.09 -11.76 -15.83
N LYS A 130 11.04 -11.04 -16.21
CA LYS A 130 11.17 -9.70 -16.84
C LYS A 130 11.24 -8.59 -15.81
N PHE A 131 10.45 -8.70 -14.75
CA PHE A 131 10.32 -7.66 -13.73
C PHE A 131 11.62 -7.46 -12.93
N ILE A 132 12.28 -8.54 -12.49
CA ILE A 132 13.48 -8.43 -11.64
C ILE A 132 14.61 -7.67 -12.34
N PRO A 133 15.03 -7.99 -13.58
CA PRO A 133 16.05 -7.22 -14.29
C PRO A 133 15.66 -5.77 -14.50
N ILE A 134 14.41 -5.50 -14.89
CA ILE A 134 13.92 -4.14 -15.13
C ILE A 134 13.98 -3.33 -13.82
N ALA A 135 13.52 -3.90 -12.71
CA ALA A 135 13.59 -3.24 -11.41
C ALA A 135 15.03 -2.86 -11.05
N LEU A 136 15.99 -3.79 -11.15
CA LEU A 136 17.40 -3.51 -10.88
C LEU A 136 17.99 -2.45 -11.80
N ILE A 137 17.68 -2.49 -13.10
CA ILE A 137 18.14 -1.46 -14.05
C ILE A 137 17.57 -0.09 -13.69
N THR A 138 16.27 0.00 -13.37
CA THR A 138 15.64 1.27 -12.96
C THR A 138 16.22 1.81 -11.66
N MET A 139 16.58 0.92 -10.73
CA MET A 139 17.27 1.28 -9.48
C MET A 139 18.65 1.90 -9.77
N VAL A 140 19.45 1.29 -10.65
CA VAL A 140 20.77 1.81 -11.04
C VAL A 140 20.63 3.15 -11.75
N ILE A 141 19.68 3.29 -12.68
CA ILE A 141 19.43 4.55 -13.37
C ILE A 141 18.98 5.62 -12.38
N GLY A 142 18.08 5.30 -11.44
CA GLY A 142 17.63 6.22 -10.40
C GLY A 142 18.77 6.71 -9.52
N PHE A 143 19.63 5.78 -9.07
CA PHE A 143 20.84 6.07 -8.29
C PHE A 143 21.72 7.12 -8.97
N PHE A 144 22.10 6.89 -10.23
CA PHE A 144 22.98 7.82 -10.94
C PHE A 144 22.26 9.13 -11.28
N SER A 145 20.98 9.08 -11.64
CA SER A 145 20.20 10.27 -12.00
C SER A 145 20.09 11.24 -10.81
N VAL A 146 19.75 10.74 -9.63
CA VAL A 146 19.66 11.55 -8.40
C VAL A 146 21.03 12.08 -8.00
N GLY A 147 22.08 11.24 -8.05
CA GLY A 147 23.44 11.66 -7.72
C GLY A 147 23.97 12.76 -8.65
N LEU A 148 23.74 12.64 -9.96
CA LEU A 148 24.18 13.64 -10.95
C LEU A 148 23.43 14.97 -10.77
N VAL A 149 22.10 14.94 -10.60
CA VAL A 149 21.33 16.17 -10.32
C VAL A 149 21.78 16.80 -9.00
N GLY A 150 22.06 15.98 -7.99
CA GLY A 150 22.63 16.41 -6.72
C GLY A 150 23.96 17.15 -6.85
N MET A 151 24.84 16.64 -7.71
CA MET A 151 26.10 17.30 -8.04
C MET A 151 25.88 18.65 -8.75
N LEU A 152 24.94 18.72 -9.69
CA LEU A 152 24.63 19.95 -10.43
C LEU A 152 24.04 21.06 -9.54
N ILE A 153 23.27 20.71 -8.51
CA ILE A 153 22.66 21.66 -7.58
C ILE A 153 23.64 22.05 -6.44
N GLY A 154 24.81 21.39 -6.36
CA GLY A 154 25.83 21.67 -5.35
C GLY A 154 25.67 20.91 -4.03
N ASN A 155 24.72 19.97 -3.95
CA ASN A 155 24.55 19.09 -2.78
C ASN A 155 25.57 17.93 -2.76
N GLY A 156 26.25 17.67 -3.88
CA GLY A 156 27.20 16.56 -4.01
C GLY A 156 26.53 15.22 -4.35
N PHE A 157 27.28 14.37 -5.04
CA PHE A 157 26.79 13.08 -5.54
C PHE A 157 26.46 12.10 -4.39
N ALA A 158 27.41 11.92 -3.47
CA ALA A 158 27.29 10.94 -2.39
C ALA A 158 26.15 11.29 -1.43
N ASP A 159 26.04 12.55 -1.00
CA ASP A 159 24.98 13.00 -0.11
C ASP A 159 23.60 12.86 -0.75
N SER A 160 23.45 13.23 -2.03
CA SER A 160 22.18 13.12 -2.73
C SER A 160 21.75 11.66 -2.91
N VAL A 161 22.69 10.77 -3.19
CA VAL A 161 22.42 9.33 -3.26
C VAL A 161 22.02 8.78 -1.88
N MET A 162 22.78 9.12 -0.84
CA MET A 162 22.63 8.57 0.51
C MET A 162 21.34 9.06 1.18
N TYR A 163 21.02 10.35 1.05
CA TYR A 163 19.88 10.96 1.74
C TYR A 163 18.60 11.04 0.91
N VAL A 164 18.66 10.83 -0.42
CA VAL A 164 17.48 10.88 -1.30
C VAL A 164 17.27 9.57 -2.06
N SER A 165 18.24 9.15 -2.89
CA SER A 165 18.03 8.00 -3.77
C SER A 165 17.81 6.69 -3.01
N MET A 166 18.71 6.36 -2.08
CA MET A 166 18.65 5.11 -1.31
C MET A 166 17.38 5.01 -0.45
N PRO A 167 16.98 6.06 0.30
CA PRO A 167 15.69 6.07 1.00
C PRO A 167 14.50 5.92 0.08
N MET A 168 14.46 6.62 -1.06
CA MET A 168 13.34 6.52 -2.01
C MET A 168 13.21 5.13 -2.64
N MET A 169 14.32 4.42 -2.78
CA MET A 169 14.36 3.05 -3.30
C MET A 169 14.17 1.99 -2.21
N SER A 170 14.04 2.39 -0.95
CA SER A 170 13.83 1.49 0.18
C SER A 170 12.35 1.07 0.32
N GLY A 171 12.07 0.11 1.22
CA GLY A 171 10.72 -0.38 1.51
C GLY A 171 9.79 0.58 2.26
N GLY A 172 9.93 1.90 2.09
CA GLY A 172 9.11 2.93 2.75
C GLY A 172 9.52 3.22 4.20
N MET A 173 8.61 3.82 4.98
CA MET A 173 8.93 4.33 6.33
C MET A 173 9.29 3.20 7.34
N GLY A 174 8.47 2.15 7.40
CA GLY A 174 8.65 1.04 8.33
C GLY A 174 9.75 0.07 7.91
N ALA A 175 9.58 -0.58 6.76
CA ALA A 175 10.49 -1.64 6.30
C ALA A 175 11.77 -1.12 5.61
N GLY A 176 11.82 0.16 5.24
CA GLY A 176 12.92 0.77 4.49
C GLY A 176 13.80 1.67 5.34
N ILE A 177 13.35 2.89 5.63
CA ILE A 177 14.19 3.90 6.29
C ILE A 177 14.46 3.58 7.77
N THR A 178 13.61 2.79 8.44
CA THR A 178 13.87 2.37 9.84
C THR A 178 15.17 1.55 9.92
N PRO A 179 15.32 0.41 9.22
CA PRO A 179 16.59 -0.30 9.21
C PRO A 179 17.71 0.49 8.51
N LEU A 180 17.42 1.27 7.46
CA LEU A 180 18.45 2.08 6.79
C LEU A 180 19.06 3.13 7.72
N SER A 181 18.24 3.77 8.56
CA SER A 181 18.70 4.73 9.58
C SER A 181 19.58 4.08 10.64
N GLN A 182 19.31 2.81 10.97
CA GLN A 182 20.17 2.01 11.87
C GLN A 182 21.52 1.71 11.24
N ILE A 183 21.53 1.31 9.97
CA ILE A 183 22.75 1.01 9.21
C ILE A 183 23.62 2.28 9.12
N TYR A 184 23.02 3.42 8.79
CA TYR A 184 23.76 4.69 8.68
C TYR A 184 24.25 5.17 10.05
N ALA A 185 23.44 5.03 11.10
CA ALA A 185 23.86 5.37 12.45
C ALA A 185 25.04 4.50 12.92
N ALA A 186 25.00 3.20 12.65
CA ALA A 186 26.07 2.27 12.99
C ALA A 186 27.38 2.54 12.22
N GLY A 187 27.29 3.08 11.01
CA GLY A 187 28.45 3.49 10.21
C GLY A 187 29.10 4.80 10.65
N LEU A 188 28.45 5.57 11.54
CA LEU A 188 28.95 6.85 12.04
C LEU A 188 29.39 6.70 13.51
N ALA A 189 30.58 7.19 13.85
CA ALA A 189 31.16 7.05 15.20
C ALA A 189 30.24 7.55 16.35
N HIS A 190 29.35 8.50 16.06
CA HIS A 190 28.32 9.01 16.97
C HIS A 190 26.95 9.14 16.28
N GLY A 191 26.58 8.16 15.45
CA GLY A 191 25.34 8.18 14.68
C GLY A 191 24.09 8.13 15.56
N ASN A 192 23.23 9.13 15.45
CA ASN A 192 21.91 9.12 16.07
C ASN A 192 20.87 8.62 15.05
N GLN A 193 20.36 7.40 15.25
CA GLN A 193 19.35 6.79 14.39
C GLN A 193 18.12 7.70 14.21
N ALA A 194 17.62 8.33 15.28
CA ALA A 194 16.45 9.18 15.21
C ALA A 194 16.71 10.43 14.36
N ALA A 195 17.89 11.05 14.50
CA ALA A 195 18.28 12.19 13.69
C ALA A 195 18.39 11.84 12.20
N ILE A 196 19.02 10.70 11.89
CA ILE A 196 19.13 10.20 10.52
C ILE A 196 17.74 9.86 9.97
N PHE A 197 16.91 9.16 10.74
CA PHE A 197 15.54 8.86 10.35
C PHE A 197 14.75 10.13 9.99
N SER A 198 14.83 11.17 10.83
CA SER A 198 14.21 12.47 10.58
C SER A 198 14.73 13.15 9.30
N GLN A 199 15.97 12.88 8.90
CA GLN A 199 16.54 13.38 7.65
C GLN A 199 16.10 12.58 6.42
N LEU A 200 15.93 11.25 6.54
CA LEU A 200 15.50 10.40 5.42
C LEU A 200 13.99 10.45 5.16
N ALA A 201 13.18 10.64 6.21
CA ALA A 201 11.71 10.57 6.15
C ALA A 201 11.07 11.57 5.17
N PRO A 202 11.51 12.84 5.07
CA PRO A 202 10.97 13.79 4.11
C PRO A 202 11.15 13.34 2.66
N ALA A 203 12.34 12.82 2.30
CA ALA A 203 12.64 12.37 0.95
C ALA A 203 11.72 11.22 0.51
N VAL A 204 11.46 10.26 1.39
CA VAL A 204 10.55 9.14 1.10
C VAL A 204 9.10 9.60 1.00
N THR A 205 8.68 10.51 1.89
CA THR A 205 7.30 11.01 1.91
C THR A 205 6.99 11.81 0.65
N PHE A 206 7.83 12.77 0.28
CA PHE A 206 7.68 13.53 -0.96
C PHE A 206 7.88 12.67 -2.20
N GLY A 207 8.87 11.76 -2.16
CA GLY A 207 9.13 10.80 -3.22
C GLY A 207 7.91 9.96 -3.57
N ASN A 208 7.17 9.48 -2.57
CA ASN A 208 5.94 8.72 -2.78
C ASN A 208 4.85 9.55 -3.49
N ILE A 209 4.68 10.83 -3.12
CA ILE A 209 3.72 11.72 -3.77
C ILE A 209 4.10 11.93 -5.25
N LEU A 210 5.38 12.22 -5.51
CA LEU A 210 5.88 12.39 -6.87
C LEU A 210 5.79 11.09 -7.69
N ALA A 211 6.01 9.93 -7.08
CA ALA A 211 5.86 8.64 -7.73
C ALA A 211 4.40 8.37 -8.14
N ILE A 212 3.43 8.71 -7.29
CA ILE A 212 2.00 8.64 -7.63
C ILE A 212 1.69 9.56 -8.81
N ILE A 213 2.10 10.82 -8.76
CA ILE A 213 1.89 11.79 -9.85
C ILE A 213 2.56 11.32 -11.14
N GLY A 214 3.78 10.79 -11.06
CA GLY A 214 4.53 10.25 -12.18
C GLY A 214 3.85 9.03 -12.81
N ALA A 215 3.38 8.08 -11.99
CA ALA A 215 2.65 6.91 -12.47
C ALA A 215 1.37 7.29 -13.21
N LEU A 216 0.60 8.26 -12.67
CA LEU A 216 -0.60 8.78 -13.30
C LEU A 216 -0.29 9.52 -14.62
N SER A 217 0.76 10.33 -14.62
CA SER A 217 1.21 11.06 -15.80
C SER A 217 1.59 10.09 -16.93
N ILE A 218 2.36 9.04 -16.60
CA ILE A 218 2.72 7.98 -17.56
C ILE A 218 1.46 7.27 -18.06
N ALA A 219 0.57 6.83 -17.16
CA ALA A 219 -0.66 6.13 -17.55
C ALA A 219 -1.52 6.97 -18.51
N LYS A 220 -1.60 8.28 -18.29
CA LYS A 220 -2.36 9.20 -19.13
C LYS A 220 -1.69 9.49 -20.47
N VAL A 221 -0.41 9.86 -20.46
CA VAL A 221 0.36 10.19 -21.68
C VAL A 221 0.45 8.98 -22.61
N PHE A 222 0.67 7.80 -22.05
CA PHE A 222 0.82 6.57 -22.83
C PHE A 222 -0.51 5.83 -23.04
N ASN A 223 -1.66 6.37 -22.62
CA ASN A 223 -2.93 5.64 -22.64
C ASN A 223 -3.25 4.98 -24.01
N LYS A 224 -3.03 5.71 -25.11
CA LYS A 224 -3.25 5.22 -26.49
C LYS A 224 -1.97 4.74 -27.20
N SER A 225 -0.86 4.67 -26.49
CA SER A 225 0.43 4.31 -27.07
C SER A 225 0.62 2.80 -27.13
N LYS A 226 1.41 2.33 -28.10
CA LYS A 226 1.85 0.93 -28.21
C LYS A 226 2.63 0.43 -26.98
N TYR A 227 3.10 1.33 -26.13
CA TYR A 227 3.83 1.01 -24.90
C TYR A 227 2.91 0.75 -23.70
N ASN A 228 1.59 0.91 -23.83
CA ASN A 228 0.63 0.62 -22.78
C ASN A 228 0.12 -0.82 -22.87
N GLY A 229 0.34 -1.60 -21.81
CA GLY A 229 -0.17 -2.97 -21.69
C GLY A 229 -1.61 -3.07 -21.17
N HIS A 230 -2.31 -1.94 -21.00
CA HIS A 230 -3.70 -1.85 -20.53
C HIS A 230 -3.98 -2.70 -19.27
N GLY A 231 -3.09 -2.59 -18.28
CA GLY A 231 -3.20 -3.34 -17.02
C GLY A 231 -2.49 -4.69 -17.01
N THR A 232 -1.82 -5.07 -18.10
CA THR A 232 -0.98 -6.27 -18.17
C THR A 232 0.49 -5.93 -18.38
N LEU A 233 1.36 -6.42 -17.50
CA LEU A 233 2.82 -6.25 -17.63
C LEU A 233 3.44 -7.21 -18.65
N VAL A 234 2.78 -8.32 -18.91
CA VAL A 234 3.21 -9.35 -19.87
C VAL A 234 2.02 -9.74 -20.72
N ALA A 235 2.23 -9.87 -22.02
CA ALA A 235 1.24 -10.43 -22.93
C ALA A 235 0.78 -11.80 -22.41
N ALA A 236 -0.50 -11.84 -22.03
CA ALA A 236 -1.20 -12.98 -21.47
C ALA A 236 -2.35 -13.36 -22.40
N THR A 237 -2.66 -14.65 -22.51
CA THR A 237 -3.84 -15.10 -23.26
C THR A 237 -5.12 -14.79 -22.47
N LYS A 238 -6.28 -14.75 -23.15
CA LYS A 238 -7.59 -14.58 -22.47
C LYS A 238 -7.84 -15.65 -21.41
N GLU A 239 -7.31 -16.86 -21.61
CA GLU A 239 -7.40 -17.98 -20.66
C GLU A 239 -6.52 -17.75 -19.42
N GLU A 240 -5.32 -17.18 -19.58
CA GLU A 240 -4.44 -16.81 -18.46
C GLU A 240 -5.02 -15.67 -17.61
N LEU A 241 -5.90 -14.85 -18.19
CA LEU A 241 -6.59 -13.73 -17.54
C LEU A 241 -7.97 -14.11 -16.99
N ALA A 242 -8.45 -15.34 -17.22
CA ALA A 242 -9.77 -15.77 -16.80
C ALA A 242 -9.86 -15.76 -15.26
N LYS A 243 -10.66 -14.82 -14.71
CA LYS A 243 -10.93 -14.76 -13.28
C LYS A 243 -11.89 -15.91 -12.90
N PRO A 244 -11.60 -16.71 -11.86
CA PRO A 244 -12.55 -17.69 -11.36
C PRO A 244 -13.83 -16.99 -10.88
N LYS A 245 -15.00 -17.58 -11.13
CA LYS A 245 -16.27 -17.09 -10.58
C LYS A 245 -16.28 -17.37 -9.07
N ILE A 246 -16.12 -16.33 -8.28
CA ILE A 246 -16.08 -16.40 -6.82
C ILE A 246 -17.50 -16.21 -6.28
N LYS A 247 -18.01 -17.20 -5.54
CA LYS A 247 -19.14 -17.01 -4.64
C LYS A 247 -18.57 -16.72 -3.26
N LEU A 248 -18.93 -15.59 -2.66
CA LEU A 248 -18.42 -15.22 -1.34
C LEU A 248 -18.91 -16.21 -0.29
N ASP A 249 -17.97 -16.85 0.41
CA ASP A 249 -18.20 -17.77 1.51
C ASP A 249 -17.33 -17.37 2.71
N ALA A 250 -17.95 -17.12 3.86
CA ALA A 250 -17.26 -16.63 5.06
C ALA A 250 -16.24 -17.64 5.62
N GLN A 251 -16.53 -18.94 5.53
CA GLN A 251 -15.62 -19.99 5.98
C GLN A 251 -14.40 -20.09 5.08
N GLN A 252 -14.58 -19.93 3.76
CA GLN A 252 -13.47 -19.89 2.81
C GLN A 252 -12.60 -18.64 2.99
N ILE A 253 -13.20 -17.48 3.27
CA ILE A 253 -12.43 -16.26 3.63
C ILE A 253 -11.59 -16.51 4.88
N GLY A 254 -12.17 -17.11 5.93
CA GLY A 254 -11.45 -17.48 7.16
C GLY A 254 -10.27 -18.43 6.90
N THR A 255 -10.48 -19.43 6.05
CA THR A 255 -9.43 -20.39 5.66
C THR A 255 -8.30 -19.71 4.88
N GLY A 256 -8.64 -18.80 3.97
CA GLY A 256 -7.67 -18.00 3.23
C GLY A 256 -6.84 -17.09 4.14
N MET A 257 -7.47 -16.46 5.13
CA MET A 257 -6.78 -15.65 6.14
C MET A 257 -5.81 -16.49 6.98
N LEU A 258 -6.26 -17.63 7.50
CA LEU A 258 -5.42 -18.54 8.29
C LEU A 258 -4.14 -18.90 7.54
N PHE A 259 -4.27 -19.25 6.25
CA PHE A 259 -3.12 -19.59 5.43
C PHE A 259 -2.20 -18.39 5.17
N ALA A 260 -2.77 -17.23 4.85
CA ALA A 260 -1.99 -16.02 4.63
C ALA A 260 -1.17 -15.62 5.87
N PHE A 261 -1.76 -15.70 7.07
CA PHE A 261 -1.06 -15.38 8.31
C PHE A 261 -0.02 -16.44 8.68
N ALA A 262 -0.30 -17.72 8.44
CA ALA A 262 0.70 -18.77 8.64
C ALA A 262 1.95 -18.54 7.77
N LEU A 263 1.78 -18.10 6.53
CA LEU A 263 2.89 -17.76 5.65
C LEU A 263 3.64 -16.49 6.07
N LEU A 264 2.94 -15.51 6.64
CA LEU A 264 3.59 -14.35 7.25
C LEU A 264 4.46 -14.80 8.44
N MET A 265 3.92 -15.61 9.35
CA MET A 265 4.67 -16.15 10.50
C MET A 265 5.87 -17.00 10.06
N ALA A 266 5.74 -17.77 8.97
CA ALA A 266 6.89 -18.46 8.38
C ALA A 266 7.97 -17.48 7.88
N GLY A 267 7.55 -16.33 7.34
CA GLY A 267 8.44 -15.21 7.00
C GLY A 267 9.15 -14.62 8.22
N ASP A 268 8.45 -14.44 9.34
CA ASP A 268 9.02 -13.95 10.60
C ASP A 268 10.06 -14.92 11.16
N ILE A 269 9.78 -16.23 11.10
CA ILE A 269 10.75 -17.28 11.49
C ILE A 269 12.03 -17.15 10.66
N LEU A 270 11.92 -16.97 9.34
CA LEU A 270 13.09 -16.79 8.48
C LEU A 270 13.81 -15.46 8.74
N ASN A 271 13.08 -14.39 9.02
CA ASN A 271 13.66 -13.10 9.42
C ASN A 271 14.51 -13.25 10.69
N LYS A 272 14.10 -14.09 11.66
CA LYS A 272 14.92 -14.36 12.85
C LYS A 272 16.30 -14.95 12.52
N PHE A 273 16.41 -15.78 11.48
CA PHE A 273 17.69 -16.33 11.01
C PHE A 273 18.46 -15.37 10.11
N PHE A 274 17.74 -14.50 9.38
CA PHE A 274 18.30 -13.53 8.43
C PHE A 274 17.72 -12.13 8.69
N PRO A 275 18.17 -11.44 9.75
CA PRO A 275 17.54 -10.21 10.25
C PRO A 275 17.58 -9.05 9.26
N ASN A 276 18.53 -9.07 8.31
CA ASN A 276 18.68 -8.03 7.28
C ASN A 276 17.59 -8.08 6.19
N ILE A 277 16.79 -9.14 6.13
CA ILE A 277 15.74 -9.32 5.11
C ILE A 277 14.38 -9.27 5.81
N HIS A 278 13.57 -8.28 5.47
CA HIS A 278 12.24 -8.08 6.07
C HIS A 278 11.31 -9.31 5.87
N GLN A 279 10.46 -9.61 6.86
CA GLN A 279 9.56 -10.78 6.84
C GLN A 279 8.67 -10.85 5.59
N TYR A 280 8.21 -9.71 5.07
CA TYR A 280 7.45 -9.64 3.81
C TYR A 280 8.21 -10.15 2.59
N ALA A 281 9.53 -9.93 2.52
CA ALA A 281 10.33 -10.44 1.42
C ALA A 281 10.39 -11.99 1.48
N PHE A 282 10.56 -12.56 2.68
CA PHE A 282 10.47 -14.00 2.88
C PHE A 282 9.09 -14.56 2.53
N MET A 283 8.01 -13.91 2.98
CA MET A 283 6.66 -14.30 2.61
C MET A 283 6.48 -14.31 1.08
N ILE A 284 6.93 -13.29 0.36
CA ILE A 284 6.85 -13.24 -1.10
C ILE A 284 7.60 -14.42 -1.73
N ILE A 285 8.82 -14.72 -1.26
CA ILE A 285 9.62 -15.84 -1.76
C ILE A 285 8.91 -17.17 -1.50
N ILE A 286 8.41 -17.39 -0.29
CA ILE A 286 7.68 -18.62 0.08
C ILE A 286 6.44 -18.78 -0.79
N VAL A 287 5.59 -17.76 -0.88
CA VAL A 287 4.36 -17.79 -1.68
C VAL A 287 4.68 -18.05 -3.15
N PHE A 288 5.75 -17.43 -3.67
CA PHE A 288 6.21 -17.65 -5.02
C PHE A 288 6.66 -19.10 -5.25
N ILE A 289 7.46 -19.66 -4.35
CA ILE A 289 7.91 -21.07 -4.42
C ILE A 289 6.71 -22.01 -4.36
N LEU A 290 5.77 -21.80 -3.43
CA LEU A 290 4.55 -22.59 -3.30
C LEU A 290 3.71 -22.58 -4.59
N LYS A 291 3.60 -21.40 -5.22
CA LYS A 291 2.93 -21.26 -6.51
C LYS A 291 3.69 -21.93 -7.65
N ALA A 292 5.01 -21.75 -7.68
CA ALA A 292 5.89 -22.28 -8.73
C ALA A 292 6.03 -23.81 -8.67
N THR A 293 5.89 -24.42 -7.48
CA THR A 293 5.92 -25.87 -7.26
C THR A 293 4.54 -26.52 -7.38
N ASN A 294 3.47 -25.72 -7.46
CA ASN A 294 2.08 -26.20 -7.48
C ASN A 294 1.70 -27.05 -6.26
N THR A 295 2.26 -26.71 -5.09
CA THR A 295 2.08 -27.46 -3.85
C THR A 295 0.75 -27.15 -3.16
N VAL A 296 0.14 -26.00 -3.46
CA VAL A 296 -1.09 -25.53 -2.80
C VAL A 296 -2.34 -26.08 -3.52
N PRO A 297 -3.27 -26.74 -2.81
CA PRO A 297 -4.54 -27.21 -3.39
C PRO A 297 -5.38 -26.10 -4.01
N LYS A 298 -6.11 -26.40 -5.09
CA LYS A 298 -6.92 -25.41 -5.83
C LYS A 298 -8.02 -24.77 -4.97
N ASP A 299 -8.65 -25.54 -4.08
CA ASP A 299 -9.72 -25.03 -3.21
C ASP A 299 -9.19 -24.03 -2.16
N LEU A 300 -7.96 -24.26 -1.70
CA LEU A 300 -7.27 -23.35 -0.80
C LEU A 300 -6.83 -22.07 -1.53
N ILE A 301 -6.34 -22.20 -2.77
CA ILE A 301 -6.07 -21.03 -3.63
C ILE A 301 -7.35 -20.20 -3.82
N LEU A 302 -8.49 -20.84 -4.11
CA LEU A 302 -9.76 -20.15 -4.25
C LEU A 302 -10.11 -19.37 -2.97
N SER A 303 -10.01 -20.02 -1.80
CA SER A 303 -10.23 -19.43 -0.48
C SER A 303 -9.37 -18.18 -0.23
N ILE A 304 -8.09 -18.23 -0.61
CA ILE A 304 -7.17 -17.10 -0.49
C ILE A 304 -7.52 -15.96 -1.46
N ILE A 305 -7.94 -16.29 -2.69
CA ILE A 305 -8.43 -15.27 -3.63
C ILE A 305 -9.71 -14.61 -3.08
N MET A 306 -10.60 -15.36 -2.43
CA MET A 306 -11.79 -14.80 -1.78
C MET A 306 -11.43 -13.85 -0.64
N CYS A 307 -10.46 -14.22 0.20
CA CYS A 307 -9.92 -13.36 1.24
C CYS A 307 -9.41 -12.02 0.65
N LYS A 308 -8.65 -12.08 -0.45
CA LYS A 308 -8.21 -10.87 -1.15
C LYS A 308 -9.39 -10.07 -1.69
N HIS A 309 -10.40 -10.72 -2.28
CA HIS A 309 -11.55 -10.02 -2.84
C HIS A 309 -12.36 -9.32 -1.75
N SER A 310 -12.53 -9.94 -0.57
CA SER A 310 -13.14 -9.32 0.61
C SER A 310 -12.32 -8.15 1.16
N SER A 311 -10.99 -8.14 0.97
CA SER A 311 -10.12 -7.04 1.38
C SER A 311 -10.05 -5.89 0.37
N ARG A 312 -10.51 -6.10 -0.88
CA ARG A 312 -10.69 -5.02 -1.87
C ARG A 312 -12.06 -4.41 -1.67
N VAL A 313 -12.08 -3.26 -1.03
CA VAL A 313 -13.32 -2.52 -0.76
C VAL A 313 -13.93 -1.90 -2.03
N GLU A 314 -13.23 -1.91 -3.18
CA GLU A 314 -13.72 -1.29 -4.43
C GLU A 314 -13.44 -2.16 -5.66
N GLU A 315 -14.48 -2.83 -6.15
CA GLU A 315 -14.65 -3.22 -7.56
C GLU A 315 -16.17 -3.36 -7.85
N TYR A 316 -16.98 -2.40 -7.36
CA TYR A 316 -18.40 -2.21 -7.72
C TYR A 316 -18.72 -0.75 -7.97
#